data_AF-A0A934B582-F1
#
_entry.id   AF-A0A934B582-F1
#
_cell.length_a   1.000
_cell.length_b   1.000
_cell.length_c   1.000
_cell.angle_alpha   90.00
_cell.angle_beta   90.00
_cell.angle_gamma   90.00
#
_symmetry.space_group_name_H-M   'P 1'
#
loop_
_entity.id
_entity.type
_entity.pdbx_description
1 polymer ?
#
loop_
_entity_poly.entity_id
_entity_poly.type
_entity_poly.pdbx_seq_one_letter_code
_entity_poly.pdbx_strand_id
1 'polypeptide(L)'
;EGLPKPQRAWLYLPKDPVLVHYAKQIKAERDHVLEDIMPAGQRDLFGRVTVSTNEYMPLMAVARMDSLIGEDETKGEGDAAIVAEPAVSLHQQKEDLRDLHRLLVTSLARMSGIDHRRLNAELIARTGSRVDQATVEQLKKRIQLLERWKERGYDGKR
;
A
#
# COMPACT_ATOMS: atom_id res chain seq x y z
N GLU A 1 30.15 18.83 15.26
CA GLU A 1 30.19 18.57 13.81
C GLU A 1 28.80 18.72 13.22
N GLY A 2 28.68 19.42 12.09
CA GLY A 2 27.41 19.91 11.56
C GLY A 2 26.63 18.84 10.79
N LEU A 3 25.30 18.85 10.94
CA LEU A 3 24.37 18.03 10.18
C LEU A 3 24.66 18.12 8.66
N PRO A 4 24.58 16.99 7.92
CA PRO A 4 24.81 17.01 6.48
C PRO A 4 23.84 17.98 5.82
N LYS A 5 24.39 18.93 5.03
CA LYS A 5 23.57 19.90 4.31
C LYS A 5 22.62 19.14 3.36
N PRO A 6 21.33 19.49 3.32
CA PRO A 6 20.36 18.80 2.47
C PRO A 6 20.82 18.86 1.01
N GLN A 7 21.05 17.69 0.41
CA GLN A 7 21.38 17.59 -1.00
C GLN A 7 20.10 17.77 -1.81
N ARG A 8 20.08 18.80 -2.66
CA ARG A 8 18.94 19.10 -3.54
C ARG A 8 19.24 18.55 -4.93
N ALA A 9 18.43 17.62 -5.39
CA ALA A 9 18.43 17.20 -6.79
C ALA A 9 17.48 18.09 -7.60
N TRP A 10 17.95 18.55 -8.75
CA TRP A 10 17.17 19.32 -9.71
C TRP A 10 17.03 18.49 -10.98
N LEU A 11 15.80 18.10 -11.33
CA LEU A 11 15.51 17.43 -12.59
C LEU A 11 15.09 18.47 -13.62
N TYR A 12 15.91 18.64 -14.67
CA TYR A 12 15.50 19.44 -15.81
C TYR A 12 14.45 18.67 -16.61
N LEU A 13 13.22 19.16 -16.60
CA LEU A 13 12.21 18.75 -17.55
C LEU A 13 12.33 19.65 -18.78
N PRO A 14 12.54 19.09 -19.99
CA PRO A 14 12.34 19.84 -21.22
C PRO A 14 10.98 20.52 -21.18
N LYS A 15 10.84 21.70 -21.82
CA LYS A 15 9.55 22.42 -21.93
C LYS A 15 8.53 21.69 -22.83
N ASP A 16 8.53 20.37 -22.80
CA ASP A 16 7.51 19.55 -23.41
C ASP A 16 6.18 19.82 -22.68
N PRO A 17 5.14 20.27 -23.41
CA PRO A 17 3.85 20.59 -22.81
C PRO A 17 3.21 19.39 -22.09
N VAL A 18 3.47 18.17 -22.54
CA VAL A 18 2.92 16.93 -21.96
C VAL A 18 3.54 16.68 -20.58
N LEU A 19 4.87 16.76 -20.47
CA LEU A 19 5.57 16.58 -19.19
C LEU A 19 5.21 17.67 -18.19
N VAL A 20 5.06 18.91 -18.65
CA VAL A 20 4.63 20.03 -17.80
C VAL A 20 3.20 19.83 -17.29
N HIS A 21 2.30 19.30 -18.12
CA HIS A 21 0.94 18.97 -17.72
C HIS A 21 0.93 17.92 -16.60
N TYR A 22 1.63 16.80 -16.79
CA TYR A 22 1.71 15.74 -15.78
C TYR A 22 2.40 16.20 -14.49
N ALA A 23 3.47 17.00 -14.59
CA ALA A 23 4.12 17.57 -13.41
C ALA A 23 3.17 18.45 -12.58
N LYS A 24 2.27 19.20 -13.24
CA LYS A 24 1.24 20.00 -12.55
C LYS A 24 0.18 19.13 -11.88
N GLN A 25 -0.26 18.06 -12.53
CA GLN A 25 -1.23 17.12 -11.95
C GLN A 25 -0.66 16.42 -10.73
N ILE A 26 0.57 15.88 -10.83
CA ILE A 26 1.27 15.24 -9.72
C ILE A 26 1.44 16.20 -8.54
N LYS A 27 1.77 17.47 -8.81
CA LYS A 27 1.89 18.48 -7.76
C LYS A 27 0.55 18.70 -7.05
N ALA A 28 -0.55 18.87 -7.78
CA ALA A 28 -1.87 19.10 -7.20
C ALA A 28 -2.35 17.91 -6.35
N GLU A 29 -2.16 16.68 -6.85
CA GLU A 29 -2.50 15.46 -6.12
C GLU A 29 -1.66 15.32 -4.84
N ARG A 30 -0.35 15.57 -4.94
CA ARG A 30 0.56 15.55 -3.79
C ARG A 30 0.16 16.60 -2.76
N ASP A 31 -0.11 17.83 -3.19
CA ASP A 31 -0.45 18.92 -2.28
C ASP A 31 -1.78 18.63 -1.54
N HIS A 32 -2.78 18.05 -2.21
CA HIS A 32 -4.03 17.58 -1.57
C HIS A 32 -3.77 16.50 -0.50
N VAL A 33 -3.00 15.46 -0.85
CA VAL A 33 -2.69 14.37 0.09
C VAL A 33 -1.85 14.87 1.28
N LEU A 34 -0.95 15.82 1.04
CA LEU A 34 -0.15 16.43 2.11
C LEU A 34 -1.01 17.30 3.04
N GLU A 35 -2.02 18.00 2.53
CA GLU A 35 -2.97 18.74 3.36
C GLU A 35 -3.81 17.82 4.27
N ASP A 36 -4.16 16.62 3.78
CA ASP A 36 -4.89 15.62 4.56
C ASP A 36 -4.04 15.00 5.69
N ILE A 37 -2.76 14.74 5.41
CA ILE A 37 -1.83 14.07 6.34
C ILE A 37 -1.23 15.08 7.34
N MET A 38 -1.04 16.33 6.92
CA MET A 38 -0.47 17.40 7.74
C MET A 38 -1.42 18.60 7.75
N PRO A 39 -2.42 18.63 8.66
CA PRO A 39 -3.21 19.83 8.87
C PRO A 39 -2.25 20.97 9.22
N ALA A 40 -2.33 22.06 8.44
CA ALA A 40 -1.31 23.09 8.33
C ALA A 40 -0.66 23.45 9.68
N GLY A 41 0.56 22.94 9.90
CA GLY A 41 1.47 23.53 10.88
C GLY A 41 1.65 25.01 10.57
N GLN A 42 1.86 25.82 11.61
CA GLN A 42 1.98 27.27 11.50
C GLN A 42 2.97 27.63 10.37
N ARG A 43 2.49 28.36 9.37
CA ARG A 43 3.33 28.81 8.26
C ARG A 43 3.98 30.13 8.67
N ASP A 44 5.29 30.27 8.45
CA ASP A 44 5.98 31.54 8.65
C ASP A 44 5.56 32.58 7.60
N LEU A 45 5.95 33.85 7.77
CA LEU A 45 5.67 34.94 6.81
C LEU A 45 6.23 34.67 5.39
N PHE A 46 7.09 33.67 5.21
CA PHE A 46 7.68 33.27 3.94
C PHE A 46 7.08 31.96 3.40
N GLY A 47 5.98 31.47 3.98
CA GLY A 47 5.28 30.27 3.54
C GLY A 47 6.00 28.95 3.87
N ARG A 48 7.00 28.95 4.76
CA ARG A 48 7.61 27.71 5.25
C ARG A 48 6.73 27.11 6.33
N VAL A 49 6.57 25.79 6.28
CA VAL A 49 5.94 25.03 7.37
C VAL A 49 6.94 24.97 8.51
N THR A 50 6.63 25.61 9.65
CA THR A 50 7.44 25.44 10.86
C THR A 50 7.03 24.13 11.52
N VAL A 51 7.81 23.07 11.29
CA VAL A 51 7.66 21.83 12.04
C VAL A 51 8.24 22.06 13.44
N SER A 52 7.46 21.74 14.47
CA SER A 52 7.92 21.80 15.86
C SER A 52 9.18 20.97 16.03
N THR A 53 10.28 21.59 16.48
CA THR A 53 11.57 20.91 16.70
C THR A 53 11.51 19.84 17.78
N ASN A 54 10.43 19.80 18.58
CA ASN A 54 10.25 18.81 19.65
C ASN A 54 9.66 17.47 19.17
N GLU A 55 9.15 17.38 17.94
CA GLU A 55 8.55 16.13 17.42
C GLU A 55 9.54 15.26 16.65
N TYR A 56 10.77 15.72 16.44
CA TYR A 56 11.79 14.99 15.69
C TYR A 56 13.00 14.69 16.56
N MET A 57 13.11 13.43 17.00
CA MET A 57 14.35 12.91 17.56
C MET A 57 15.23 12.41 16.40
N PRO A 58 16.38 13.05 16.12
CA PRO A 58 17.28 12.55 15.10
C PRO A 58 17.83 11.18 15.52
N LEU A 59 17.44 10.14 14.79
CA LEU A 59 18.07 8.83 14.90
C LEU A 59 19.47 8.94 14.30
N MET A 60 20.49 9.00 15.15
CA MET A 60 21.88 9.03 14.73
C MET A 60 22.28 7.63 14.27
N ALA A 61 22.15 7.36 12.97
CA ALA A 61 22.73 6.18 12.35
C ALA A 61 24.13 6.54 11.80
N VAL A 62 25.16 5.83 12.26
CA VAL A 62 26.52 5.95 11.71
C VAL A 62 26.57 5.12 10.43
N ALA A 63 26.58 5.77 9.28
CA ALA A 63 26.81 5.09 8.01
C ALA A 63 28.26 4.58 7.97
N ARG A 64 28.44 3.26 8.08
CA ARG A 64 29.74 2.63 7.81
C ARG A 64 29.94 2.56 6.30
N MET A 65 31.15 2.86 5.83
CA MET A 65 31.50 2.60 4.44
C MET A 65 31.47 1.09 4.20
N ASP A 66 30.87 0.70 3.08
CA ASP A 66 30.78 -0.65 2.52
C ASP A 66 29.62 -1.56 2.96
N SER A 67 28.55 -1.04 3.58
CA SER A 67 27.27 -1.80 3.63
C SER A 67 26.60 -1.77 2.25
N LEU A 68 26.64 -2.91 1.54
CA LEU A 68 25.89 -3.10 0.30
C LEU A 68 24.38 -3.04 0.61
N ILE A 69 23.66 -2.11 -0.04
CA ILE A 69 22.21 -1.98 0.14
C ILE A 69 21.54 -3.24 -0.45
N GLY A 70 21.03 -4.12 0.40
CA GLY A 70 20.24 -5.29 0.00
C GLY A 70 20.73 -6.66 0.52
N GLU A 71 21.80 -6.72 1.31
CA GLU A 71 22.16 -7.96 2.02
C GLU A 71 21.37 -8.07 3.33
N ASP A 72 20.81 -9.25 3.57
CA ASP A 72 20.01 -9.59 4.74
C ASP A 72 20.95 -9.56 5.97
N GLU A 73 20.92 -8.47 6.74
CA GLU A 73 21.80 -8.31 7.89
C GLU A 73 21.51 -9.42 8.91
N THR A 74 22.38 -10.43 8.95
CA THR A 74 22.38 -11.44 9.98
C THR A 74 22.70 -10.78 11.32
N LYS A 75 21.62 -10.49 12.07
CA LYS A 75 21.53 -10.18 13.51
C LYS A 75 22.87 -10.25 14.26
N GLY A 76 23.46 -9.09 14.48
CA GLY A 76 24.41 -8.85 15.56
C GLY A 76 23.67 -8.17 16.72
N GLU A 77 23.67 -8.83 17.88
CA GLU A 77 23.05 -8.43 19.14
C GLU A 77 23.37 -6.97 19.52
N GLY A 78 22.33 -6.18 19.81
CA GLY A 78 22.53 -4.82 20.32
C GLY A 78 21.31 -3.94 20.18
N ASP A 79 20.42 -4.08 21.15
CA ASP A 79 19.41 -3.12 21.60
C ASP A 79 17.97 -3.30 21.06
N ALA A 80 17.13 -3.63 22.03
CA ALA A 80 15.71 -3.92 21.89
C ALA A 80 14.93 -2.61 21.74
N ALA A 81 15.03 -1.99 20.57
CA ALA A 81 13.98 -1.07 20.13
C ALA A 81 12.89 -1.92 19.48
N ILE A 82 11.69 -1.85 20.05
CA ILE A 82 10.46 -2.42 19.51
C ILE A 82 10.24 -1.80 18.13
N VAL A 83 10.81 -2.43 17.09
CA VAL A 83 10.44 -2.19 15.71
C VAL A 83 9.06 -2.82 15.60
N ALA A 84 8.03 -2.02 15.88
CA ALA A 84 6.70 -2.33 15.39
C ALA A 84 6.87 -2.49 13.88
N GLU A 85 6.80 -3.73 13.40
CA GLU A 85 6.82 -4.06 11.99
C GLU A 85 5.91 -3.06 11.26
N PRO A 86 6.34 -2.45 10.14
CA PRO A 86 5.44 -1.60 9.40
C PRO A 86 4.27 -2.49 8.98
N ALA A 87 3.11 -2.24 9.60
CA ALA A 87 1.87 -2.94 9.31
C ALA A 87 1.77 -3.02 7.78
N VAL A 88 1.79 -4.26 7.25
CA VAL A 88 1.79 -4.61 5.83
C VAL A 88 1.05 -3.54 5.05
N SER A 89 1.66 -2.92 4.04
CA SER A 89 1.04 -1.77 3.34
C SER A 89 -0.39 -2.12 2.93
N LEU A 90 -1.34 -1.19 3.05
CA LEU A 90 -2.75 -1.44 2.71
C LEU A 90 -2.92 -1.97 1.28
N HIS A 91 -2.01 -1.59 0.38
CA HIS A 91 -1.93 -2.12 -0.97
C HIS A 91 -1.60 -3.63 -0.97
N GLN A 92 -0.53 -4.01 -0.30
CA GLN A 92 -0.10 -5.41 -0.19
C GLN A 92 -1.20 -6.27 0.42
N GLN A 93 -1.85 -5.79 1.49
CA GLN A 93 -2.98 -6.50 2.10
C GLN A 93 -4.13 -6.74 1.11
N LYS A 94 -4.43 -5.78 0.21
CA LYS A 94 -5.47 -5.95 -0.82
C LYS A 94 -5.04 -6.96 -1.88
N GLU A 95 -3.76 -6.97 -2.25
CA GLU A 95 -3.22 -7.90 -3.23
C GLU A 95 -3.26 -9.35 -2.71
N ASP A 96 -2.80 -9.57 -1.48
CA ASP A 96 -2.84 -10.89 -0.83
C ASP A 96 -4.27 -11.45 -0.76
N LEU A 97 -5.26 -10.60 -0.47
CA LEU A 97 -6.68 -10.99 -0.46
C LEU A 97 -7.20 -11.35 -1.86
N ARG A 98 -6.74 -10.65 -2.91
CA ARG A 98 -7.12 -10.98 -4.29
C ARG A 98 -6.53 -12.33 -4.70
N ASP A 99 -5.29 -12.59 -4.31
CA ASP A 99 -4.60 -13.84 -4.60
C ASP A 99 -5.27 -15.01 -3.90
N LEU A 100 -5.57 -14.87 -2.60
CA LEU A 100 -6.33 -15.87 -1.84
C LEU A 100 -7.70 -16.14 -2.48
N HIS A 101 -8.42 -15.09 -2.91
CA HIS A 101 -9.69 -15.24 -3.62
C HIS A 101 -9.51 -16.04 -4.92
N ARG A 102 -8.50 -15.74 -5.76
CA ARG A 102 -8.25 -16.46 -7.03
C ARG A 102 -7.95 -17.94 -6.78
N LEU A 103 -7.16 -18.25 -5.75
CA LEU A 103 -6.85 -19.62 -5.35
C LEU A 103 -8.12 -20.37 -4.93
N LEU A 104 -8.96 -19.75 -4.11
CA LEU A 104 -10.21 -20.36 -3.64
C LEU A 104 -11.19 -20.62 -4.79
N VAL A 105 -11.41 -19.63 -5.69
CA VAL A 105 -12.25 -19.83 -6.88
C VAL A 105 -11.75 -21.00 -7.73
N THR A 106 -10.44 -21.07 -7.96
CA THR A 106 -9.84 -22.16 -8.74
C THR A 106 -10.04 -23.51 -8.08
N SER A 107 -9.82 -23.59 -6.76
CA SER A 107 -10.02 -24.83 -6.00
C SER A 107 -11.48 -25.29 -6.02
N LEU A 108 -12.42 -24.34 -5.84
CA LEU A 108 -13.85 -24.63 -5.83
C LEU A 108 -14.36 -25.03 -7.21
N ALA A 109 -13.90 -24.38 -8.28
CA ALA A 109 -14.24 -24.75 -9.65
C ALA A 109 -13.85 -26.20 -9.96
N ARG A 110 -12.64 -26.62 -9.56
CA ARG A 110 -12.17 -28.00 -9.73
C ARG A 110 -12.98 -29.01 -8.92
N MET A 111 -13.35 -28.65 -7.68
CA MET A 111 -14.05 -29.55 -6.76
C MET A 111 -15.55 -29.68 -7.07
N SER A 112 -16.19 -28.58 -7.49
CA SER A 112 -17.64 -28.54 -7.79
C SER A 112 -17.97 -28.80 -9.26
N GLY A 113 -16.99 -28.74 -10.16
CA GLY A 113 -17.17 -28.85 -11.60
C GLY A 113 -17.85 -27.63 -12.23
N ILE A 114 -17.91 -26.49 -11.51
CA ILE A 114 -18.59 -25.28 -11.96
C ILE A 114 -17.59 -24.32 -12.57
N ASP A 115 -17.95 -23.71 -13.70
CA ASP A 115 -17.10 -22.74 -14.37
C ASP A 115 -16.87 -21.47 -13.53
N HIS A 116 -15.66 -20.94 -13.64
CA HIS A 116 -15.15 -19.79 -12.88
C HIS A 116 -16.00 -18.55 -13.17
N ARG A 117 -16.49 -18.43 -14.42
CA ARG A 117 -17.36 -17.33 -14.85
C ARG A 117 -18.67 -17.33 -14.06
N ARG A 118 -19.26 -18.51 -13.85
CA ARG A 118 -20.52 -18.66 -13.11
C ARG A 118 -20.33 -18.41 -11.62
N LEU A 119 -19.25 -18.94 -11.04
CA LEU A 119 -18.87 -18.64 -9.65
C LEU A 119 -18.69 -17.13 -9.44
N ASN A 120 -17.98 -16.45 -10.35
CA ASN A 120 -17.76 -15.02 -10.27
C ASN A 120 -19.05 -14.21 -10.44
N ALA A 121 -19.98 -14.65 -11.30
CA ALA A 121 -21.30 -14.04 -11.44
C ALA A 121 -22.11 -14.15 -10.14
N GLU A 122 -22.13 -15.33 -9.51
CA GLU A 122 -22.82 -15.55 -8.23
C GLU A 122 -22.19 -14.71 -7.11
N LEU A 123 -20.86 -14.62 -7.07
CA LEU A 123 -20.16 -13.79 -6.12
C LEU A 123 -20.49 -12.30 -6.31
N ILE A 124 -20.54 -11.80 -7.55
CA ILE A 124 -20.96 -10.42 -7.85
C ILE A 124 -22.41 -10.20 -7.43
N ALA A 125 -23.31 -11.15 -7.68
CA ALA A 125 -24.72 -11.05 -7.29
C ALA A 125 -24.89 -10.93 -5.76
N ARG A 126 -24.07 -11.62 -4.97
CA ARG A 126 -24.18 -11.60 -3.49
C ARG A 126 -23.36 -10.51 -2.81
N THR A 127 -22.27 -10.04 -3.42
CA THR A 127 -21.33 -9.08 -2.79
C THR A 127 -21.28 -7.70 -3.48
N GLY A 128 -21.82 -7.58 -4.69
CA GLY A 128 -22.06 -6.31 -5.36
C GLY A 128 -20.89 -5.74 -6.17
N SER A 129 -19.67 -6.31 -6.09
CA SER A 129 -18.50 -5.78 -6.80
C SER A 129 -17.64 -6.85 -7.46
N ARG A 130 -16.88 -6.44 -8.48
CA ARG A 130 -15.83 -7.26 -9.12
C ARG A 130 -14.58 -7.24 -8.23
N VAL A 131 -13.80 -8.31 -8.25
CA VAL A 131 -12.55 -8.46 -7.46
C VAL A 131 -11.61 -7.27 -7.62
N ASP A 132 -11.44 -6.77 -8.85
CA ASP A 132 -10.51 -5.68 -9.16
C ASP A 132 -10.94 -4.33 -8.61
N GLN A 133 -12.24 -4.16 -8.33
CA GLN A 133 -12.82 -2.93 -7.78
C GLN A 133 -13.25 -3.09 -6.31
N ALA A 134 -13.11 -4.29 -5.74
CA ALA A 134 -13.59 -4.58 -4.40
C ALA A 134 -12.75 -3.89 -3.31
N THR A 135 -13.43 -3.42 -2.27
CA THR A 135 -12.79 -2.97 -1.03
C THR A 135 -12.25 -4.15 -0.22
N VAL A 136 -11.39 -3.89 0.78
CA VAL A 136 -10.85 -4.94 1.68
C VAL A 136 -11.97 -5.75 2.33
N GLU A 137 -13.01 -5.07 2.83
CA GLU A 137 -14.16 -5.71 3.46
C GLU A 137 -14.97 -6.56 2.48
N GLN A 138 -15.15 -6.08 1.26
CA GLN A 138 -15.84 -6.83 0.20
C GLN A 138 -15.04 -8.08 -0.18
N LEU A 139 -13.71 -7.99 -0.32
CA LEU A 139 -12.85 -9.15 -0.57
C LEU A 139 -12.95 -10.17 0.56
N LYS A 140 -12.87 -9.74 1.83
CA LYS A 140 -13.05 -10.61 3.00
C LYS A 140 -14.40 -11.33 2.98
N LYS A 141 -15.51 -10.60 2.73
CA LYS A 141 -16.86 -11.19 2.60
C LYS A 141 -16.94 -12.23 1.47
N ARG A 142 -16.29 -11.98 0.33
CA ARG A 142 -16.22 -12.92 -0.79
C ARG A 142 -15.46 -14.19 -0.43
N ILE A 143 -14.31 -14.05 0.22
CA ILE A 143 -13.48 -15.17 0.69
C ILE A 143 -14.27 -16.05 1.67
N GLN A 144 -14.93 -15.44 2.66
CA GLN A 144 -15.78 -16.18 3.61
C GLN A 144 -16.94 -16.92 2.94
N LEU A 145 -17.49 -16.39 1.84
CA LEU A 145 -18.50 -17.12 1.07
C LEU A 145 -17.89 -18.32 0.33
N LEU A 146 -16.73 -18.12 -0.29
CA LEU A 146 -16.00 -19.19 -0.99
C LEU A 146 -15.57 -20.32 -0.04
N GLU A 147 -15.11 -20.00 1.16
CA GLU A 147 -14.77 -20.98 2.20
C GLU A 147 -16.00 -21.78 2.62
N ARG A 148 -17.13 -21.11 2.85
CA ARG A 148 -18.39 -21.80 3.18
C ARG A 148 -18.86 -22.73 2.05
N TRP A 149 -18.66 -22.35 0.79
CA TRP A 149 -18.97 -23.22 -0.35
C TRP A 149 -17.97 -24.35 -0.52
N LYS A 150 -16.71 -24.15 -0.12
CA LYS A 150 -15.71 -25.22 -0.09
C LYS A 150 -16.08 -26.28 0.95
N GLU A 151 -16.55 -25.86 2.13
CA GLU A 151 -16.91 -26.77 3.23
C GLU A 151 -18.26 -27.47 3.02
N ARG A 152 -19.31 -26.71 2.68
CA ARG A 152 -20.69 -27.22 2.61
C ARG A 152 -21.13 -27.61 1.20
N GLY A 153 -20.25 -27.41 0.22
CA GLY A 153 -20.59 -27.50 -1.20
C GLY A 153 -21.18 -26.20 -1.74
N TYR A 154 -21.08 -26.03 -3.05
CA TYR A 154 -21.66 -24.89 -3.75
C TYR A 154 -23.19 -24.93 -3.69
N ASP A 155 -23.80 -23.85 -3.19
CA ASP A 155 -25.25 -23.72 -2.96
C ASP A 155 -25.99 -22.94 -4.06
N GLY A 156 -25.28 -22.49 -5.11
CA GLY A 156 -25.88 -21.72 -6.20
C GLY A 156 -26.66 -22.60 -7.16
N LYS A 157 -27.54 -21.96 -7.95
CA LYS A 157 -28.35 -22.66 -8.96
C LYS A 157 -27.43 -23.36 -9.95
N ARG A 158 -27.60 -24.67 -10.14
CA ARG A 158 -26.86 -25.52 -11.10
C ARG A 158 -27.27 -25.26 -12.54
#